data_AF-A0A518IWW4-F1
#
_entry.id   AF-A0A518IWW4-F1
#
_cell.length_a   1.000
_cell.length_b   1.000
_cell.length_c   1.000
_cell.angle_alpha   90.00
_cell.angle_beta   90.00
_cell.angle_gamma   90.00
#
_symmetry.space_group_name_H-M   'P 1'
#
loop_
_entity.id
_entity.type
_entity.pdbx_description
1 polymer ?
#
loop_
_entity_poly.entity_id
_entity_poly.type
_entity_poly.pdbx_seq_one_letter_code
_entity_poly.pdbx_strand_id
1 'polypeptide(L)'
;MPRCAFLTLANQDGWLIDDYLVHEPLRQLGWEIVDLAWDGDVDWNTFDVVVIRSTWDYQYALDRFLAVLKQIDESKATLCNSLATVRWNADKCYLFDLQRRGIEAAATQHVMSPTPDDIQNALVRFDAPQIVIKPTVGAGSVDTFRITPATPLEDLASHCETLAGRSCFIQPFMDGITAEGEFSLIYIDGQLSHTILKTVRDGDFRVQSQHGGGVTFIPEPEAALVAAADRVIAALDEVPLYARVDLVRTQQESFALMELELIEPRLYFEFAEHSPQLFANAIARRSTQNSSGC
;
A
#
# COMPACT_ATOMS: atom_id res chain seq x y z
N MET A 1 -30.73 -5.14 -7.86
CA MET A 1 -29.87 -5.15 -6.66
C MET A 1 -28.56 -4.54 -7.10
N PRO A 2 -28.01 -3.52 -6.42
CA PRO A 2 -26.73 -2.97 -6.80
C PRO A 2 -25.64 -4.04 -6.71
N ARG A 3 -24.72 -4.06 -7.67
CA ARG A 3 -23.68 -5.09 -7.82
C ARG A 3 -22.31 -4.47 -7.61
N CYS A 4 -21.52 -5.08 -6.72
CA CYS A 4 -20.15 -4.68 -6.42
C CYS A 4 -19.18 -5.78 -6.86
N ALA A 5 -18.17 -5.42 -7.65
CA ALA A 5 -17.04 -6.30 -7.95
C ALA A 5 -15.88 -5.99 -7.01
N PHE A 6 -15.25 -7.02 -6.46
CA PHE A 6 -13.96 -6.92 -5.77
C PHE A 6 -12.90 -7.54 -6.68
N LEU A 7 -11.93 -6.74 -7.12
CA LEU A 7 -10.82 -7.25 -7.92
C LEU A 7 -9.81 -7.95 -7.02
N THR A 8 -9.39 -9.14 -7.44
CA THR A 8 -8.47 -10.01 -6.70
C THR A 8 -7.59 -10.82 -7.65
N LEU A 9 -6.70 -11.65 -7.10
CA LEU A 9 -5.89 -12.63 -7.82
C LEU A 9 -6.76 -13.72 -8.46
N ALA A 10 -6.34 -14.22 -9.62
CA ALA A 10 -6.95 -15.40 -10.23
C ALA A 10 -6.75 -16.67 -9.38
N ASN A 11 -5.59 -16.79 -8.70
CA ASN A 11 -5.32 -17.83 -7.73
C ASN A 11 -5.04 -17.21 -6.35
N GLN A 12 -5.90 -17.53 -5.39
CA GLN A 12 -5.86 -17.01 -4.03
C GLN A 12 -5.20 -17.99 -3.04
N ASP A 13 -4.76 -19.16 -3.49
CA ASP A 13 -4.18 -20.18 -2.62
C ASP A 13 -2.91 -19.66 -1.91
N GLY A 14 -2.88 -19.84 -0.58
CA GLY A 14 -1.75 -19.43 0.26
C GLY A 14 -1.71 -17.94 0.62
N TRP A 15 -2.67 -17.15 0.15
CA TRP A 15 -2.78 -15.72 0.43
C TRP A 15 -3.72 -15.43 1.62
N LEU A 16 -3.33 -14.48 2.48
CA LEU A 16 -4.13 -14.04 3.61
C LEU A 16 -5.05 -12.87 3.22
N ILE A 17 -6.10 -13.19 2.49
CA ILE A 17 -7.11 -12.24 2.01
C ILE A 17 -8.22 -12.07 3.06
N ASP A 18 -8.48 -10.84 3.48
CA ASP A 18 -9.47 -10.47 4.51
C ASP A 18 -10.77 -9.90 3.92
N ASP A 19 -10.83 -9.73 2.60
CA ASP A 19 -11.93 -9.08 1.87
C ASP A 19 -13.30 -9.75 2.08
N TYR A 20 -13.33 -11.07 2.31
CA TYR A 20 -14.55 -11.85 2.55
C TYR A 20 -15.34 -11.38 3.79
N LEU A 21 -14.66 -10.72 4.75
CA LEU A 21 -15.30 -10.18 5.96
C LEU A 21 -16.29 -9.06 5.63
N VAL A 22 -16.17 -8.41 4.47
CA VAL A 22 -17.03 -7.31 4.01
C VAL A 22 -18.29 -7.84 3.30
N HIS A 23 -18.25 -9.07 2.80
CA HIS A 23 -19.34 -9.62 1.97
C HIS A 23 -20.68 -9.64 2.69
N GLU A 24 -20.72 -10.16 3.92
CA GLU A 24 -21.97 -10.25 4.68
C GLU A 24 -22.52 -8.87 5.06
N PRO A 25 -21.72 -7.92 5.58
CA PRO A 25 -22.12 -6.52 5.73
C PRO A 25 -22.72 -5.89 4.46
N LEU A 26 -22.14 -6.13 3.28
CA LEU A 26 -22.68 -5.63 2.01
C LEU A 26 -24.02 -6.31 1.65
N ARG A 27 -24.15 -7.62 1.85
CA ARG A 27 -25.42 -8.34 1.61
C ARG A 27 -26.55 -7.81 2.48
N GLN A 28 -26.26 -7.47 3.74
CA GLN A 28 -27.23 -6.86 4.66
C GLN A 28 -27.68 -5.48 4.20
N LEU A 29 -26.83 -4.75 3.46
CA LEU A 29 -27.18 -3.49 2.78
C LEU A 29 -27.91 -3.72 1.45
N GLY A 30 -28.20 -4.97 1.07
CA GLY A 30 -28.88 -5.33 -0.17
C GLY A 30 -28.00 -5.26 -1.41
N TRP A 31 -26.70 -5.56 -1.28
CA TRP A 31 -25.77 -5.64 -2.42
C TRP A 31 -25.52 -7.08 -2.87
N GLU A 32 -25.24 -7.25 -4.16
CA GLU A 32 -24.58 -8.44 -4.70
C GLU A 32 -23.08 -8.19 -4.73
N ILE A 33 -22.27 -9.15 -4.27
CA ILE A 33 -20.81 -9.04 -4.27
C ILE A 33 -20.25 -10.22 -5.04
N VAL A 34 -19.30 -9.93 -5.92
CA VAL A 34 -18.56 -10.95 -6.67
C VAL A 34 -17.07 -10.61 -6.61
N ASP A 35 -16.26 -11.57 -6.20
CA ASP A 35 -14.80 -11.47 -6.32
C ASP A 35 -14.40 -11.94 -7.73
N LEU A 36 -13.61 -11.12 -8.42
CA LEU A 36 -13.20 -11.35 -9.81
C LEU A 36 -11.69 -11.22 -9.95
N ALA A 37 -11.08 -12.13 -10.72
CA ALA A 37 -9.71 -11.96 -11.17
C ALA A 37 -9.59 -10.62 -11.92
N TRP A 38 -8.64 -9.77 -11.52
CA TRP A 38 -8.50 -8.43 -12.11
C TRP A 38 -8.19 -8.46 -13.60
N ASP A 39 -7.66 -9.57 -14.12
CA ASP A 39 -7.25 -9.71 -15.51
C ASP A 39 -8.22 -10.57 -16.34
N GLY A 40 -9.39 -10.88 -15.78
CA GLY A 40 -10.45 -11.65 -16.43
C GLY A 40 -11.23 -10.88 -17.50
N ASP A 41 -11.93 -11.62 -18.36
CA ASP A 41 -12.82 -11.07 -19.39
C ASP A 41 -14.22 -10.83 -18.79
N VAL A 42 -14.56 -9.57 -18.52
CA VAL A 42 -15.74 -9.17 -17.74
C VAL A 42 -16.44 -7.96 -18.40
N ASP A 43 -17.76 -8.00 -18.52
CA ASP A 43 -18.56 -6.80 -18.85
C ASP A 43 -18.78 -5.94 -17.60
N TRP A 44 -17.94 -4.89 -17.48
CA TRP A 44 -17.97 -3.96 -16.37
C TRP A 44 -19.27 -3.13 -16.27
N ASN A 45 -20.06 -3.03 -17.35
CA ASN A 45 -21.36 -2.34 -17.31
C ASN A 45 -22.42 -3.06 -16.47
N THR A 46 -22.13 -4.28 -16.02
CA THR A 46 -23.01 -5.06 -15.17
C THR A 46 -22.81 -4.77 -13.67
N PHE A 47 -21.90 -3.86 -13.31
CA PHE A 47 -21.60 -3.46 -11.94
C PHE A 47 -21.89 -1.98 -11.71
N ASP A 48 -22.25 -1.65 -10.47
CA ASP A 48 -22.42 -0.27 -10.00
C ASP A 48 -21.12 0.27 -9.39
N VAL A 49 -20.35 -0.62 -8.74
CA VAL A 49 -19.08 -0.30 -8.09
C VAL A 49 -18.06 -1.41 -8.36
N VAL A 50 -16.80 -1.03 -8.60
CA VAL A 50 -15.65 -1.93 -8.62
C VAL A 50 -14.64 -1.45 -7.60
N VAL A 51 -14.17 -2.36 -6.75
CA VAL A 51 -13.18 -2.08 -5.70
C VAL A 51 -11.93 -2.88 -5.97
N ILE A 52 -10.78 -2.22 -6.03
CA ILE A 52 -9.49 -2.90 -6.15
C ILE A 52 -9.13 -3.47 -4.79
N ARG A 53 -8.93 -4.78 -4.68
CA ARG A 53 -8.54 -5.39 -3.41
C ARG A 53 -7.28 -6.21 -3.61
N SER A 54 -7.29 -7.51 -3.39
CA SER A 54 -6.11 -8.36 -3.34
C SER A 54 -5.46 -8.65 -4.71
N THR A 55 -5.16 -7.63 -5.52
CA THR A 55 -4.55 -7.73 -6.86
C THR A 55 -3.02 -7.76 -6.84
N TRP A 56 -2.42 -8.47 -5.88
CA TRP A 56 -0.98 -8.35 -5.52
C TRP A 56 0.04 -8.77 -6.59
N ASP A 57 -0.41 -9.35 -7.71
CA ASP A 57 0.41 -9.70 -8.87
C ASP A 57 0.39 -8.64 -9.97
N TYR A 58 -0.39 -7.55 -9.85
CA TYR A 58 -0.49 -6.51 -10.89
C TYR A 58 0.87 -5.89 -11.25
N GLN A 59 1.79 -5.83 -10.29
CA GLN A 59 3.14 -5.29 -10.47
C GLN A 59 3.93 -6.00 -11.58
N TYR A 60 3.62 -7.27 -11.87
CA TYR A 60 4.25 -8.02 -12.96
C TYR A 60 3.65 -7.70 -14.33
N ALA A 61 2.52 -6.99 -14.36
CA ALA A 61 1.75 -6.68 -15.57
C ALA A 61 1.08 -5.29 -15.46
N LEU A 62 1.81 -4.29 -14.95
CA LEU A 62 1.27 -2.97 -14.62
C LEU A 62 0.51 -2.31 -15.79
N ASP A 63 1.06 -2.35 -17.00
CA ASP A 63 0.39 -1.77 -18.18
C ASP A 63 -0.95 -2.43 -18.48
N ARG A 64 -1.03 -3.77 -18.33
CA ARG A 64 -2.28 -4.53 -18.49
C ARG A 64 -3.27 -4.18 -17.38
N PHE A 65 -2.81 -4.10 -16.14
CA PHE A 65 -3.64 -3.71 -15.00
C PHE A 65 -4.25 -2.32 -15.21
N LEU A 66 -3.44 -1.33 -15.56
CA LEU A 66 -3.90 0.02 -15.85
C LEU A 66 -4.84 0.10 -17.07
N ALA A 67 -4.69 -0.81 -18.05
CA ALA A 67 -5.61 -0.93 -19.16
C ALA A 67 -6.97 -1.49 -18.72
N VAL A 68 -7.00 -2.49 -17.84
CA VAL A 68 -8.26 -3.01 -17.28
C VAL A 68 -8.97 -1.95 -16.43
N LEU A 69 -8.24 -1.27 -15.54
CA LEU A 69 -8.81 -0.20 -14.74
C LEU A 69 -9.37 0.94 -15.60
N LYS A 70 -8.72 1.24 -16.73
CA LYS A 70 -9.26 2.18 -17.72
C LYS A 70 -10.56 1.69 -18.34
N GLN A 71 -10.69 0.41 -18.67
CA GLN A 71 -11.96 -0.14 -19.18
C GLN A 71 -13.09 -0.05 -18.14
N ILE A 72 -12.77 -0.24 -16.86
CA ILE A 72 -13.74 -0.08 -15.76
C ILE A 72 -14.15 1.40 -15.64
N ASP A 73 -13.19 2.31 -15.63
CA ASP A 73 -13.40 3.77 -15.53
C ASP A 73 -14.22 4.33 -16.71
N GLU A 74 -14.13 3.71 -17.89
CA GLU A 74 -14.93 4.05 -19.08
C GLU A 74 -16.32 3.36 -19.11
N SER A 75 -16.60 2.47 -18.15
CA SER A 75 -17.88 1.78 -18.03
C SER A 75 -18.89 2.57 -17.18
N LYS A 76 -20.05 1.97 -16.89
CA LYS A 76 -21.03 2.54 -15.95
C LYS A 76 -20.63 2.38 -14.47
N ALA A 77 -19.67 1.51 -14.18
CA ALA A 77 -19.29 1.22 -12.80
C ALA A 77 -18.44 2.35 -12.22
N THR A 78 -18.59 2.59 -10.92
CA THR A 78 -17.71 3.49 -10.17
C THR A 78 -16.45 2.72 -9.76
N LEU A 79 -15.28 3.11 -10.29
CA LEU A 79 -14.00 2.60 -9.82
C LEU A 79 -13.64 3.25 -8.48
N CYS A 80 -13.60 2.47 -7.40
CA CYS A 80 -13.20 2.96 -6.08
C CYS A 80 -11.68 3.09 -5.98
N ASN A 81 -11.25 4.29 -5.55
CA ASN A 81 -9.92 4.86 -5.77
C ASN A 81 -9.66 5.04 -7.27
N SER A 82 -9.64 6.30 -7.73
CA SER A 82 -9.71 6.59 -9.15
C SER A 82 -8.52 6.04 -9.94
N LEU A 83 -8.68 5.86 -11.25
CA LEU A 83 -7.57 5.48 -12.13
C LEU A 83 -6.37 6.45 -12.01
N ALA A 84 -6.63 7.74 -11.78
CA ALA A 84 -5.58 8.73 -11.57
C ALA A 84 -4.80 8.46 -10.28
N THR A 85 -5.51 8.20 -9.18
CA THR A 85 -4.88 7.82 -7.90
C THR A 85 -4.09 6.53 -8.01
N VAL A 86 -4.63 5.51 -8.68
CA VAL A 86 -3.91 4.24 -8.86
C VAL A 86 -2.65 4.43 -9.69
N ARG A 87 -2.70 5.17 -10.80
CA ARG A 87 -1.52 5.47 -11.63
C ARG A 87 -0.45 6.20 -10.83
N TRP A 88 -0.85 7.16 -10.00
CA TRP A 88 0.06 7.91 -9.15
C TRP A 88 0.67 7.04 -8.06
N ASN A 89 -0.13 6.19 -7.41
CA ASN A 89 0.32 5.39 -6.27
C ASN A 89 1.12 4.13 -6.66
N ALA A 90 0.98 3.64 -7.89
CA ALA A 90 1.67 2.44 -8.37
C ALA A 90 3.21 2.61 -8.44
N ASP A 91 3.69 3.85 -8.56
CA ASP A 91 5.11 4.19 -8.51
C ASP A 91 5.42 4.97 -7.22
N LYS A 92 6.27 4.40 -6.36
CA LYS A 92 6.70 4.98 -5.07
C LYS A 92 7.33 6.38 -5.21
N CYS A 93 7.60 6.87 -6.41
CA CYS A 93 7.87 8.29 -6.69
C CYS A 93 6.81 9.25 -6.12
N TYR A 94 5.58 8.79 -5.83
CA TYR A 94 4.60 9.56 -5.07
C TYR A 94 5.12 10.09 -3.72
N LEU A 95 6.11 9.41 -3.10
CA LEU A 95 6.71 9.85 -1.84
C LEU A 95 7.39 11.21 -1.98
N PHE A 96 8.00 11.52 -3.14
CA PHE A 96 8.57 12.85 -3.38
C PHE A 96 7.49 13.93 -3.48
N ASP A 97 6.32 13.61 -4.03
CA ASP A 97 5.19 14.53 -4.09
C ASP A 97 4.68 14.85 -2.67
N LEU A 98 4.53 13.82 -1.84
CA LEU A 98 4.12 13.99 -0.44
C LEU A 98 5.17 14.75 0.37
N GLN A 99 6.47 14.49 0.17
CA GLN A 99 7.54 15.26 0.81
C GLN A 99 7.49 16.73 0.40
N ARG A 100 7.23 17.05 -0.87
CA ARG A 100 7.02 18.44 -1.32
C ARG A 100 5.79 19.10 -0.70
N ARG A 101 4.79 18.30 -0.30
CA ARG A 101 3.61 18.74 0.47
C ARG A 101 3.87 18.79 1.99
N GLY A 102 5.11 18.57 2.44
CA GLY A 102 5.52 18.69 3.84
C GLY A 102 5.32 17.41 4.67
N ILE A 103 5.09 16.26 4.03
CA ILE A 103 5.02 14.97 4.72
C ILE A 103 6.44 14.48 5.03
N GLU A 104 6.67 14.14 6.29
CA GLU A 104 7.91 13.51 6.72
C GLU A 104 7.95 12.06 6.18
N ALA A 105 9.04 11.70 5.50
CA ALA A 105 9.27 10.37 4.94
C ALA A 105 10.77 10.06 4.96
N ALA A 106 11.14 8.79 4.81
CA ALA A 106 12.53 8.39 4.77
C ALA A 106 13.34 9.18 3.71
N ALA A 107 14.57 9.58 4.07
CA ALA A 107 15.47 10.22 3.12
C ALA A 107 15.69 9.29 1.92
N THR A 108 15.45 9.79 0.70
CA THR A 108 15.38 8.91 -0.48
C THR A 108 16.31 9.44 -1.56
N GLN A 109 17.18 8.56 -2.05
CA GLN A 109 17.92 8.73 -3.29
C GLN A 109 17.26 7.89 -4.38
N HIS A 110 16.86 8.54 -5.47
CA HIS A 110 16.30 7.88 -6.64
C HIS A 110 17.39 7.64 -7.69
N VAL A 111 17.47 6.41 -8.20
CA VAL A 111 18.44 5.99 -9.21
C VAL A 111 17.79 5.09 -10.25
N MET A 112 18.28 5.15 -11.48
CA MET A 112 17.95 4.18 -12.54
C MET A 112 19.10 3.20 -12.68
N SER A 113 18.81 1.90 -12.70
CA SER A 113 19.82 0.83 -12.84
C SER A 113 20.97 1.01 -11.83
N PRO A 114 20.70 0.81 -10.52
CA PRO A 114 21.69 1.08 -9.48
C PRO A 114 23.00 0.32 -9.73
N THR A 115 24.12 0.95 -9.40
CA THR A 115 25.45 0.34 -9.42
C THR A 115 25.99 0.15 -8.00
N PRO A 116 27.01 -0.71 -7.79
CA PRO A 116 27.66 -0.82 -6.48
C PRO A 116 28.20 0.53 -5.97
N ASP A 117 28.69 1.39 -6.86
CA ASP A 117 29.17 2.73 -6.51
C ASP A 117 28.02 3.63 -6.00
N ASP A 118 26.83 3.56 -6.60
CA ASP A 118 25.66 4.30 -6.12
C ASP A 118 25.30 3.90 -4.68
N ILE A 119 25.33 2.59 -4.40
CA ILE A 119 25.01 2.02 -3.08
C ILE A 119 26.07 2.44 -2.05
N GLN A 120 27.36 2.35 -2.39
CA GLN A 120 28.45 2.76 -1.51
C GLN A 120 28.40 4.27 -1.22
N ASN A 121 28.15 5.09 -2.25
CA ASN A 121 27.99 6.54 -2.08
C ASN A 121 26.77 6.87 -1.22
N ALA A 122 25.68 6.12 -1.33
CA ALA A 122 24.50 6.31 -0.50
C ALA A 122 24.75 6.00 0.98
N LEU A 123 25.52 4.94 1.30
CA LEU A 123 25.94 4.64 2.68
C LEU A 123 26.67 5.83 3.33
N VAL A 124 27.61 6.44 2.59
CA VAL A 124 28.34 7.62 3.06
C VAL A 124 27.43 8.84 3.15
N ARG A 125 26.60 9.08 2.13
CA ARG A 125 25.72 10.25 2.05
C ARG A 125 24.69 10.30 3.16
N PHE A 126 24.09 9.16 3.49
CA PHE A 126 23.08 9.08 4.54
C PHE A 126 23.68 9.00 5.93
N ASP A 127 25.00 8.81 6.06
CA ASP A 127 25.69 8.54 7.32
C ASP A 127 24.97 7.44 8.14
N ALA A 128 24.44 6.45 7.41
CA ALA A 128 23.59 5.40 7.98
C ALA A 128 24.40 4.10 8.07
N PRO A 129 24.29 3.34 9.19
CA PRO A 129 24.97 2.07 9.32
C PRO A 129 24.43 1.03 8.33
N GLN A 130 23.23 1.26 7.81
CA GLN A 130 22.52 0.36 6.91
C GLN A 130 21.58 1.15 6.00
N ILE A 131 21.41 0.65 4.79
CA ILE A 131 20.47 1.19 3.80
C ILE A 131 19.59 0.08 3.26
N VAL A 132 18.48 0.46 2.65
CA VAL A 132 17.61 -0.41 1.87
C VAL A 132 17.59 0.08 0.44
N ILE A 133 17.71 -0.84 -0.50
CA ILE A 133 17.47 -0.59 -1.92
C ILE A 133 16.26 -1.39 -2.39
N LYS A 134 15.33 -0.75 -3.10
CA LYS A 134 14.10 -1.36 -3.61
C LYS A 134 13.65 -0.72 -4.92
N PRO A 135 12.96 -1.45 -5.81
CA PRO A 135 12.34 -0.85 -6.98
C PRO A 135 11.23 0.14 -6.59
N THR A 136 10.99 1.17 -7.41
CA THR A 136 9.92 2.14 -7.13
C THR A 136 8.54 1.58 -7.43
N VAL A 137 8.43 0.67 -8.40
CA VAL A 137 7.24 -0.16 -8.62
C VAL A 137 7.48 -1.54 -8.02
N GLY A 138 6.69 -1.89 -7.01
CA GLY A 138 6.76 -3.21 -6.39
C GLY A 138 5.89 -3.35 -5.14
N ALA A 139 5.58 -4.59 -4.76
CA ALA A 139 4.76 -4.99 -3.62
C ALA A 139 5.39 -6.16 -2.86
N GLY A 140 5.07 -6.30 -1.57
CA GLY A 140 5.43 -7.48 -0.76
C GLY A 140 6.92 -7.65 -0.47
N SER A 141 7.72 -6.58 -0.49
CA SER A 141 9.19 -6.62 -0.32
C SER A 141 9.97 -7.39 -1.39
N VAL A 142 9.35 -7.67 -2.54
CA VAL A 142 10.04 -8.27 -3.70
C VAL A 142 11.18 -7.34 -4.14
N ASP A 143 12.35 -7.92 -4.41
CA ASP A 143 13.58 -7.23 -4.81
C ASP A 143 13.98 -6.06 -3.89
N THR A 144 13.70 -6.20 -2.58
CA THR A 144 14.11 -5.25 -1.55
C THR A 144 15.30 -5.81 -0.76
N PHE A 145 16.44 -5.13 -0.80
CA PHE A 145 17.69 -5.59 -0.21
C PHE A 145 18.17 -4.66 0.90
N ARG A 146 18.53 -5.22 2.05
CA ARG A 146 19.16 -4.50 3.18
C ARG A 146 20.67 -4.62 3.05
N ILE A 147 21.34 -3.48 2.99
CA ILE A 147 22.79 -3.38 2.75
C ILE A 147 23.47 -2.75 3.95
N THR A 148 24.65 -3.27 4.29
CA THR A 148 25.52 -2.73 5.33
C THR A 148 26.91 -2.46 4.73
N PRO A 149 27.80 -1.70 5.40
CA PRO A 149 29.19 -1.56 4.98
C PRO A 149 29.97 -2.89 4.88
N ALA A 150 29.48 -3.95 5.54
CA ALA A 150 30.07 -5.28 5.49
C ALA A 150 29.50 -6.17 4.37
N THR A 151 28.51 -5.69 3.60
CA THR A 151 27.94 -6.46 2.49
C THR A 151 29.01 -6.68 1.40
N PRO A 152 29.29 -7.94 1.00
CA PRO A 152 30.26 -8.25 -0.04
C PRO A 152 29.96 -7.56 -1.38
N LEU A 153 31.01 -7.17 -2.11
CA LEU A 153 30.86 -6.53 -3.41
C LEU A 153 30.15 -7.41 -4.45
N GLU A 154 30.32 -8.73 -4.37
CA GLU A 154 29.62 -9.71 -5.21
C GLU A 154 28.10 -9.72 -4.98
N ASP A 155 27.66 -9.58 -3.72
CA ASP A 155 26.24 -9.46 -3.39
C ASP A 155 25.69 -8.14 -3.90
N LEU A 156 26.42 -7.04 -3.74
CA LEU A 156 26.03 -5.74 -4.31
C LEU A 156 25.85 -5.82 -5.83
N ALA A 157 26.78 -6.46 -6.54
CA ALA A 157 26.70 -6.65 -7.97
C ALA A 157 25.47 -7.48 -8.38
N SER A 158 25.19 -8.57 -7.66
CA SER A 158 24.01 -9.41 -7.87
C SER A 158 22.69 -8.66 -7.65
N HIS A 159 22.60 -7.84 -6.60
CA HIS A 159 21.45 -6.97 -6.36
C HIS A 159 21.27 -5.93 -7.48
N CYS A 160 22.36 -5.33 -7.95
CA CYS A 160 22.34 -4.37 -9.05
C CYS A 160 21.89 -5.03 -10.37
N GLU A 161 22.34 -6.25 -10.64
CA GLU A 161 21.89 -7.03 -11.81
C GLU A 161 20.39 -7.35 -11.74
N THR A 162 19.90 -7.75 -10.56
CA THR A 162 18.46 -7.98 -10.33
C THR A 162 17.62 -6.72 -10.56
N LEU A 163 18.19 -5.55 -10.29
CA LEU A 163 17.54 -4.24 -10.44
C LEU A 163 17.89 -3.54 -11.76
N ALA A 164 18.61 -4.19 -12.67
CA ALA A 164 19.05 -3.59 -13.92
C ALA A 164 17.85 -3.16 -14.79
N GLY A 165 17.93 -1.95 -15.35
CA GLY A 165 16.86 -1.37 -16.16
C GLY A 165 15.67 -0.83 -15.37
N ARG A 166 15.68 -0.92 -14.02
CA ARG A 166 14.56 -0.49 -13.17
C ARG A 166 14.86 0.83 -12.46
N SER A 167 13.77 1.54 -12.14
CA SER A 167 13.75 2.69 -11.23
C SER A 167 13.82 2.19 -9.80
N CYS A 168 14.75 2.72 -9.00
CA CYS A 168 15.00 2.25 -7.64
C CYS A 168 15.16 3.40 -6.64
N PHE A 169 14.75 3.12 -5.41
CA PHE A 169 15.03 3.95 -4.24
C PHE A 169 16.13 3.32 -3.40
N ILE A 170 17.03 4.17 -2.92
CA ILE A 170 17.99 3.88 -1.86
C ILE A 170 17.63 4.77 -0.67
N GLN A 171 17.40 4.16 0.49
CA GLN A 171 16.93 4.82 1.71
C GLN A 171 17.74 4.35 2.92
N PRO A 172 17.97 5.17 3.96
CA PRO A 172 18.50 4.67 5.21
C PRO A 172 17.53 3.64 5.81
N PHE A 173 18.08 2.60 6.43
CA PHE A 173 17.26 1.69 7.22
C PHE A 173 16.75 2.43 8.46
N MET A 174 15.43 2.38 8.69
CA MET A 174 14.81 3.06 9.82
C MET A 174 14.82 2.14 11.04
N ASP A 175 15.67 2.42 12.03
CA ASP A 175 15.84 1.57 13.23
C ASP A 175 14.53 1.35 14.01
N GLY A 176 13.59 2.30 13.93
CA GLY A 176 12.25 2.18 14.52
C GLY A 176 11.48 0.93 14.05
N ILE A 177 11.76 0.42 12.84
CA ILE A 177 11.18 -0.83 12.32
C ILE A 177 11.53 -2.00 13.24
N THR A 178 12.76 -2.05 13.73
CA THR A 178 13.24 -3.13 14.62
C THR A 178 13.04 -2.82 16.10
N ALA A 179 13.02 -1.53 16.48
CA ALA A 179 12.87 -1.12 17.87
C ALA A 179 11.42 -1.20 18.37
N GLU A 180 10.47 -0.82 17.51
CA GLU A 180 9.04 -0.74 17.87
C GLU A 180 8.17 -1.48 16.85
N GLY A 181 8.50 -1.37 15.56
CA GLY A 181 7.71 -1.91 14.45
C GLY A 181 7.28 -0.81 13.48
N GLU A 182 6.37 -1.18 12.60
CA GLU A 182 5.71 -0.26 11.66
C GLU A 182 4.23 -0.15 12.01
N PHE A 183 3.74 1.07 12.17
CA PHE A 183 2.34 1.36 12.39
C PHE A 183 1.62 1.48 11.06
N SER A 184 0.61 0.65 10.84
CA SER A 184 -0.34 0.76 9.73
C SER A 184 -1.64 1.40 10.23
N LEU A 185 -1.94 2.61 9.77
CA LEU A 185 -3.19 3.30 10.05
C LEU A 185 -4.13 3.13 8.85
N ILE A 186 -5.27 2.50 9.09
CA ILE A 186 -6.26 2.19 8.06
C ILE A 186 -7.32 3.27 8.06
N TYR A 187 -7.48 3.93 6.91
CA TYR A 187 -8.52 4.91 6.66
C TYR A 187 -9.59 4.32 5.76
N ILE A 188 -10.85 4.62 6.07
CA ILE A 188 -12.02 4.29 5.26
C ILE A 188 -12.78 5.59 5.02
N ASP A 189 -12.97 5.96 3.76
CA ASP A 189 -13.67 7.19 3.35
C ASP A 189 -13.09 8.46 4.00
N GLY A 190 -11.75 8.50 4.08
CA GLY A 190 -10.99 9.59 4.70
C GLY A 190 -11.00 9.63 6.24
N GLN A 191 -11.64 8.68 6.90
CA GLN A 191 -11.70 8.60 8.37
C GLN A 191 -10.85 7.45 8.90
N LEU A 192 -10.09 7.69 9.98
CA LEU A 192 -9.33 6.64 10.65
C LEU A 192 -10.29 5.56 11.17
N SER A 193 -10.08 4.32 10.75
CA SER A 193 -10.88 3.16 11.15
C SER A 193 -10.24 2.42 12.32
N HIS A 194 -8.96 2.08 12.19
CA HIS A 194 -8.20 1.32 13.18
C HIS A 194 -6.69 1.43 12.88
N THR A 195 -5.88 1.07 13.88
CA THR A 195 -4.41 1.08 13.80
C THR A 195 -3.85 -0.28 14.16
N ILE A 196 -2.86 -0.71 13.40
CA ILE A 196 -2.16 -1.98 13.56
C ILE A 196 -0.67 -1.68 13.76
N LEU A 197 -0.04 -2.37 14.71
CA LEU A 197 1.42 -2.44 14.81
C LEU A 197 1.88 -3.77 14.23
N LYS A 198 2.73 -3.69 13.21
CA LYS A 198 3.38 -4.83 12.61
C LYS A 198 4.83 -4.88 13.10
N THR A 199 5.24 -5.96 13.74
CA THR A 199 6.60 -6.14 14.26
C THR A 199 7.37 -7.16 13.44
N VAL A 200 8.68 -7.02 13.38
CA VAL A 200 9.56 -8.01 12.72
C VAL A 200 9.81 -9.19 13.64
N ARG A 201 10.13 -10.36 13.06
CA ARG A 201 10.72 -11.46 13.83
C ARG A 201 12.14 -11.10 14.26
N ASP A 202 12.61 -11.59 15.41
CA ASP A 202 14.01 -11.44 15.84
C ASP A 202 14.99 -11.81 14.71
N GLY A 203 15.77 -10.82 14.25
CA GLY A 203 16.77 -10.98 13.17
C GLY A 203 16.25 -10.76 11.73
N ASP A 204 14.97 -10.46 11.52
CA ASP A 204 14.40 -10.03 10.23
C ASP A 204 14.10 -8.53 10.23
N PHE A 205 13.83 -7.95 9.06
CA PHE A 205 13.43 -6.55 8.87
C PHE A 205 12.15 -6.38 8.05
N ARG A 206 11.64 -7.47 7.46
CA ARG A 206 10.39 -7.46 6.69
C ARG A 206 9.21 -7.58 7.63
N VAL A 207 8.32 -6.60 7.55
CA VAL A 207 7.23 -6.41 8.50
C VAL A 207 5.92 -7.10 8.05
N GLN A 208 5.90 -7.68 6.85
CA GLN A 208 4.72 -8.41 6.39
C GLN A 208 4.52 -9.70 7.20
N SER A 209 3.27 -9.95 7.64
CA SER A 209 2.90 -11.10 8.49
C SER A 209 3.33 -12.47 7.93
N GLN A 210 3.49 -12.56 6.61
CA GLN A 210 3.98 -13.75 5.90
C GLN A 210 5.42 -14.15 6.28
N HIS A 211 6.20 -13.27 6.93
CA HIS A 211 7.59 -13.50 7.32
C HIS A 211 7.78 -13.81 8.83
N GLY A 212 6.70 -14.05 9.57
CA GLY A 212 6.76 -14.50 10.98
C GLY A 212 6.87 -13.37 12.01
N GLY A 213 6.65 -12.13 11.59
CA GLY A 213 6.43 -10.97 12.46
C GLY A 213 5.04 -10.95 13.11
N GLY A 214 4.88 -10.20 14.20
CA GLY A 214 3.59 -10.06 14.90
C GLY A 214 2.71 -8.99 14.28
N VAL A 215 1.38 -9.15 14.38
CA VAL A 215 0.39 -8.13 14.00
C VAL A 215 -0.51 -7.89 15.20
N THR A 216 -0.55 -6.65 15.68
CA THR A 216 -1.26 -6.29 16.92
C THR A 216 -2.16 -5.10 16.68
N PHE A 217 -3.40 -5.17 17.14
CA PHE A 217 -4.32 -4.02 17.16
C PHE A 217 -3.91 -3.00 18.22
N ILE A 218 -3.90 -1.72 17.85
CA ILE A 218 -3.63 -0.60 18.75
C ILE A 218 -4.94 0.16 19.01
N PRO A 219 -5.58 -0.06 20.17
CA PRO A 219 -6.89 0.54 20.47
C PRO A 219 -6.82 2.06 20.64
N GLU A 220 -5.75 2.56 21.23
CA GLU A 220 -5.53 3.98 21.53
C GLU A 220 -4.17 4.40 20.98
N PRO A 221 -4.05 4.66 19.66
CA PRO A 221 -2.80 5.11 19.07
C PRO A 221 -2.39 6.49 19.60
N GLU A 222 -1.09 6.74 19.64
CA GLU A 222 -0.55 8.04 20.07
C GLU A 222 -1.11 9.18 19.21
N ALA A 223 -1.45 10.30 19.85
CA ALA A 223 -1.99 11.46 19.14
C ALA A 223 -1.04 12.00 18.06
N ALA A 224 0.28 11.92 18.28
CA ALA A 224 1.29 12.32 17.32
C ALA A 224 1.34 11.40 16.09
N LEU A 225 1.13 10.09 16.29
CA LEU A 225 1.03 9.10 15.22
C LEU A 225 -0.20 9.37 14.34
N VAL A 226 -1.36 9.53 14.96
CA VAL A 226 -2.62 9.84 14.25
C VAL A 226 -2.48 11.16 13.50
N ALA A 227 -1.95 12.20 14.14
CA ALA A 227 -1.76 13.50 13.50
C ALA A 227 -0.80 13.43 12.30
N ALA A 228 0.22 12.56 12.33
CA ALA A 228 1.11 12.35 11.20
C ALA A 228 0.38 11.69 10.03
N ALA A 229 -0.40 10.64 10.29
CA ALA A 229 -1.17 9.94 9.26
C ALA A 229 -2.31 10.81 8.69
N ASP A 230 -3.00 11.58 9.51
CA ASP A 230 -4.06 12.50 9.07
C ASP A 230 -3.50 13.56 8.11
N ARG A 231 -2.27 14.03 8.34
CA ARG A 231 -1.59 14.93 7.38
C ARG A 231 -1.36 14.26 6.03
N VAL A 232 -1.04 12.97 6.00
CA VAL A 232 -0.87 12.22 4.74
C VAL A 232 -2.19 12.16 3.98
N ILE A 233 -3.28 11.80 4.66
CA ILE A 233 -4.63 11.73 4.05
C ILE A 233 -5.10 13.12 3.58
N ALA A 234 -4.88 14.15 4.37
CA ALA A 234 -5.23 15.53 4.01
C ALA A 234 -4.39 16.09 2.85
N ALA A 235 -3.24 15.49 2.56
CA ALA A 235 -2.38 15.85 1.45
C ALA A 235 -2.81 15.21 0.12
N LEU A 236 -3.83 14.33 0.09
CA LEU A 236 -4.34 13.72 -1.13
C LEU A 236 -5.29 14.67 -1.89
N ASP A 237 -5.29 14.55 -3.22
CA ASP A 237 -6.13 15.39 -4.08
C ASP A 237 -7.61 14.94 -4.09
N GLU A 238 -7.89 13.71 -3.66
CA GLU A 238 -9.23 13.17 -3.49
C GLU A 238 -9.33 12.32 -2.21
N VAL A 239 -10.55 12.18 -1.67
CA VAL A 239 -10.82 11.30 -0.53
C VAL A 239 -10.94 9.86 -1.04
N PRO A 240 -9.99 8.96 -0.72
CA PRO A 240 -10.05 7.59 -1.17
C PRO A 240 -11.14 6.82 -0.43
N LEU A 241 -11.66 5.75 -1.04
CA LEU A 241 -12.53 4.80 -0.34
C LEU A 241 -11.78 4.15 0.82
N TYR A 242 -10.51 3.83 0.61
CA TYR A 242 -9.61 3.33 1.64
C TYR A 242 -8.17 3.78 1.37
N ALA A 243 -7.40 3.87 2.45
CA ALA A 243 -5.96 4.04 2.40
C ALA A 243 -5.32 3.30 3.57
N ARG A 244 -4.09 2.82 3.39
CA ARG A 244 -3.24 2.41 4.50
C ARG A 244 -2.02 3.29 4.55
N VAL A 245 -1.80 3.95 5.68
CA VAL A 245 -0.65 4.81 5.94
C VAL A 245 0.31 4.04 6.84
N ASP A 246 1.47 3.66 6.31
CA ASP A 246 2.49 2.91 7.03
C ASP A 246 3.58 3.89 7.53
N LEU A 247 3.68 4.01 8.86
CA LEU A 247 4.55 4.95 9.55
C LEU A 247 5.55 4.23 10.45
N VAL A 248 6.76 4.79 10.57
CA VAL A 248 7.76 4.34 11.54
C VAL A 248 8.16 5.50 12.46
N ARG A 249 8.42 5.21 13.73
CA ARG A 249 9.00 6.18 14.65
C ARG A 249 10.44 6.51 14.26
N THR A 250 10.78 7.79 14.29
CA THR A 250 12.13 8.29 14.02
C THR A 250 12.93 8.44 15.33
N GLN A 251 14.23 8.66 15.22
CA GLN A 251 15.09 8.95 16.37
C GLN A 251 14.75 10.27 17.08
N GLN A 252 14.00 11.15 16.40
CA GLN A 252 13.51 12.42 16.93
C GLN A 252 12.11 12.31 17.57
N GLU A 253 11.60 11.08 17.76
CA GLU A 253 10.27 10.79 18.30
C GLU A 253 9.11 11.35 17.43
N SER A 254 9.40 11.64 16.15
CA SER A 254 8.39 11.92 15.11
C SER A 254 8.04 10.64 14.35
N PHE A 255 7.15 10.74 13.35
CA PHE A 255 6.74 9.62 12.51
C PHE A 255 6.99 9.92 11.04
N ALA A 256 7.77 9.05 10.40
CA ALA A 256 8.08 9.12 8.98
C ALA A 256 7.21 8.14 8.20
N LEU A 257 6.69 8.61 7.06
CA LEU A 257 5.97 7.79 6.08
C LEU A 257 6.93 6.82 5.39
N MET A 258 6.60 5.54 5.49
CA MET A 258 7.30 4.44 4.82
C MET A 258 6.59 4.05 3.52
N GLU A 259 5.27 3.93 3.58
CA GLU A 259 4.42 3.60 2.43
C GLU A 259 3.01 4.18 2.61
N LEU A 260 2.42 4.62 1.50
CA LEU A 260 1.00 4.91 1.40
C LEU A 260 0.41 3.96 0.37
N GLU A 261 -0.48 3.07 0.79
CA GLU A 261 -1.11 2.09 -0.09
C GLU A 261 -2.57 2.49 -0.37
N LEU A 262 -2.85 2.81 -1.63
CA LEU A 262 -4.17 3.20 -2.15
C LEU A 262 -4.72 2.21 -3.16
N ILE A 263 -3.99 1.16 -3.52
CA ILE A 263 -4.39 0.23 -4.58
C ILE A 263 -4.88 -1.08 -3.96
N GLU A 264 -3.97 -1.89 -3.41
CA GLU A 264 -4.28 -3.22 -2.89
C GLU A 264 -3.80 -3.51 -1.45
N PRO A 265 -3.94 -2.59 -0.47
CA PRO A 265 -3.54 -2.89 0.89
C PRO A 265 -4.41 -3.99 1.49
N ARG A 266 -3.75 -4.89 2.21
CA ARG A 266 -4.40 -5.63 3.29
C ARG A 266 -4.90 -4.63 4.32
N LEU A 267 -6.18 -4.72 4.69
CA LEU A 267 -6.84 -3.76 5.56
C LEU A 267 -7.01 -4.29 6.99
N TYR A 268 -6.56 -5.51 7.29
CA TYR A 268 -6.52 -6.07 8.64
C TYR A 268 -7.89 -6.09 9.32
N PHE A 269 -8.95 -6.34 8.53
CA PHE A 269 -10.32 -6.35 9.01
C PHE A 269 -10.56 -7.31 10.19
N GLU A 270 -9.79 -8.40 10.27
CA GLU A 270 -9.88 -9.38 11.36
C GLU A 270 -9.46 -8.84 12.73
N PHE A 271 -8.78 -7.69 12.78
CA PHE A 271 -8.31 -7.06 14.02
C PHE A 271 -9.24 -5.95 14.53
N ALA A 272 -10.24 -5.55 13.75
CA ALA A 272 -11.17 -4.47 14.10
C ALA A 272 -12.60 -4.84 13.67
N GLU A 273 -13.38 -5.42 14.59
CA GLU A 273 -14.70 -6.00 14.30
C GLU A 273 -15.70 -5.05 13.61
N HIS A 274 -15.61 -3.73 13.87
CA HIS A 274 -16.48 -2.72 13.25
C HIS A 274 -16.07 -2.36 11.82
N SER A 275 -14.82 -2.63 11.44
CA SER A 275 -14.22 -2.12 10.20
C SER A 275 -14.83 -2.69 8.90
N PRO A 276 -15.24 -3.99 8.81
CA PRO A 276 -15.92 -4.48 7.61
C PRO A 276 -17.25 -3.76 7.35
N GLN A 277 -18.02 -3.47 8.40
CA GLN A 277 -19.28 -2.75 8.28
C GLN A 277 -19.06 -1.30 7.86
N LEU A 278 -18.04 -0.63 8.40
CA LEU A 278 -17.66 0.72 7.96
C LEU A 278 -17.30 0.74 6.47
N PHE A 279 -16.54 -0.26 6.01
CA PHE A 279 -16.15 -0.38 4.61
C PHE A 279 -17.34 -0.63 3.70
N ALA A 280 -18.25 -1.54 4.07
CA ALA A 280 -19.48 -1.80 3.34
C ALA A 280 -20.36 -0.53 3.22
N ASN A 281 -20.50 0.22 4.31
CA ASN A 281 -21.24 1.48 4.31
C ASN A 281 -20.58 2.52 3.37
N ALA A 282 -19.25 2.57 3.32
CA ALA A 282 -18.51 3.46 2.43
C ALA A 282 -18.70 3.09 0.95
N ILE A 283 -18.64 1.80 0.61
CA ILE A 283 -18.93 1.30 -0.75
C ILE A 283 -20.35 1.69 -1.17
N ALA A 284 -21.33 1.48 -0.30
CA ALA A 284 -22.72 1.82 -0.60
C ALA A 284 -22.93 3.31 -0.90
N ARG A 285 -22.14 4.21 -0.29
CA ARG A 285 -22.17 5.66 -0.57
C ARG A 285 -21.55 6.03 -1.92
N ARG A 286 -20.59 5.27 -2.45
CA ARG A 286 -19.91 5.60 -3.72
C ARG A 286 -20.84 5.47 -4.94
N SER A 287 -21.78 4.53 -4.90
CA SER A 287 -22.78 4.37 -5.97
C SER A 287 -23.82 5.50 -6.05
N THR A 288 -24.19 6.10 -4.92
CA THR A 288 -25.22 7.16 -4.89
C THR A 288 -24.72 8.51 -5.42
N GLN A 289 -23.41 8.75 -5.37
CA GLN A 289 -22.80 9.99 -5.87
C GLN A 289 -22.87 10.10 -7.41
N ASN A 290 -22.76 8.99 -8.14
CA ASN A 290 -22.91 8.98 -9.61
C ASN A 290 -24.37 9.12 -10.07
N SER A 291 -25.35 8.78 -9.23
CA SER A 291 -26.79 8.91 -9.56
C SER A 291 -27.31 10.35 -9.50
N SER A 292 -26.53 11.27 -8.91
CA SER A 292 -26.92 12.68 -8.68
C SER A 292 -26.34 13.64 -9.72
N GLY A 293 -25.56 13.12 -10.69
CA GLY A 293 -24.87 13.89 -11.73
C GLY A 293 -25.43 13.73 -13.16
N CYS A 294 -26.60 13.11 -13.32
CA CYS A 294 -27.35 13.04 -14.59
C CYS A 294 -28.57 13.97 -14.56
#